data_AF-A0A396YWX9-F1
#
_entry.id   AF-A0A396YWX9-F1
#
_cell.length_a   1.000
_cell.length_b   1.000
_cell.length_c   1.000
_cell.angle_alpha   90.00
_cell.angle_beta   90.00
_cell.angle_gamma   90.00
#
_symmetry.space_group_name_H-M   'P 1'
#
loop_
_entity.id
_entity.type
_entity.pdbx_description
1 polymer ?
#
loop_
_entity_poly.entity_id
_entity_poly.type
_entity_poly.pdbx_seq_one_letter_code
_entity_poly.pdbx_strand_id
1 'polypeptide(L)'
;MNKDKIKNIIYWVTTVMVAANYAFAAYAYTTQGPEVVEGMTKLGYPLYFVTLLGVWKLLGAIAISVPKFPLLKEWAYAGMFFNLTSASISNGISGFETAHIVMPLVGVVLVALSWALRPESRRLPGVWSL
;
A
#
# COMPACT_ATOMS: atom_id res chain seq x y z
N MET A 1 -17.46 23.84 6.25
CA MET A 1 -17.51 22.59 5.43
C MET A 1 -18.01 21.46 6.31
N ASN A 2 -18.95 20.62 5.85
CA ASN A 2 -19.50 19.50 6.65
C ASN A 2 -18.38 18.48 6.96
N LYS A 3 -18.26 18.02 8.22
CA LYS A 3 -17.24 17.06 8.69
C LYS A 3 -17.17 15.80 7.81
N ASP A 4 -18.31 15.28 7.36
CA ASP A 4 -18.36 14.09 6.49
C ASP A 4 -17.75 14.35 5.11
N LYS A 5 -17.94 15.56 4.58
CA LYS A 5 -17.30 15.98 3.32
C LYS A 5 -15.79 16.06 3.48
N ILE A 6 -15.29 16.60 4.61
CA ILE A 6 -13.85 16.66 4.89
C ILE A 6 -13.26 15.26 4.96
N LYS A 7 -13.88 14.36 5.73
CA LYS A 7 -13.47 12.96 5.87
C LYS A 7 -13.39 12.26 4.51
N ASN A 8 -14.41 12.44 3.66
CA ASN A 8 -14.45 11.85 2.34
C ASN A 8 -13.36 12.42 1.39
N ILE A 9 -13.07 13.72 1.48
CA ILE A 9 -11.96 14.33 0.71
C ILE A 9 -10.63 13.73 1.14
N ILE A 10 -10.34 13.68 2.45
CA ILE A 10 -9.08 13.13 2.96
C ILE A 10 -8.97 11.64 2.59
N TYR A 11 -10.07 10.88 2.70
CA TYR A 11 -10.13 9.49 2.24
C TYR A 11 -9.70 9.37 0.78
N TRP A 12 -10.28 10.15 -0.13
CA TRP A 12 -9.96 10.03 -1.54
C TRP A 12 -8.57 10.51 -1.89
N VAL A 13 -8.08 11.59 -1.26
CA VAL A 13 -6.70 12.05 -1.43
C VAL A 13 -5.72 10.95 -1.02
N THR A 14 -5.87 10.41 0.19
CA THR A 14 -4.98 9.35 0.69
C THR A 14 -5.10 8.06 -0.14
N THR A 15 -6.31 7.66 -0.51
CA THR A 15 -6.56 6.46 -1.33
C THR A 15 -5.93 6.57 -2.71
N VAL A 16 -6.09 7.71 -3.40
CA VAL A 16 -5.50 7.94 -4.72
C VAL A 16 -3.98 7.96 -4.63
N MET A 17 -3.40 8.61 -3.62
CA MET A 17 -1.95 8.61 -3.42
C MET A 17 -1.41 7.20 -3.20
N VAL A 18 -2.04 6.40 -2.34
CA VAL A 18 -1.63 5.01 -2.08
C VAL A 18 -1.80 4.16 -3.33
N ALA A 19 -2.95 4.25 -4.00
CA ALA A 19 -3.23 3.46 -5.21
C ALA A 19 -2.26 3.80 -6.34
N ALA A 20 -1.98 5.09 -6.57
CA ALA A 20 -1.02 5.52 -7.58
C ALA A 20 0.40 5.05 -7.26
N ASN A 21 0.84 5.17 -6.01
CA ASN A 21 2.15 4.67 -5.58
C ASN A 21 2.26 3.15 -5.78
N TYR A 22 1.24 2.38 -5.39
CA TYR A 22 1.22 0.93 -5.57
C TYR A 22 1.14 0.52 -7.04
N ALA A 23 0.40 1.25 -7.88
CA ALA A 23 0.34 0.99 -9.32
C ALA A 23 1.69 1.28 -10.01
N PHE A 24 2.34 2.39 -9.66
CA PHE A 24 3.69 2.70 -10.16
C PHE A 24 4.71 1.66 -9.70
N ALA A 25 4.69 1.30 -8.42
CA ALA A 25 5.56 0.26 -7.89
C ALA A 25 5.28 -1.10 -8.54
N ALA A 26 4.00 -1.44 -8.81
CA ALA A 26 3.66 -2.66 -9.52
C ALA A 26 4.26 -2.71 -10.92
N TYR A 27 4.22 -1.60 -11.66
CA TYR A 27 4.89 -1.49 -12.95
C TYR A 27 6.39 -1.73 -12.79
N ALA A 28 7.08 -0.97 -11.93
CA ALA A 28 8.53 -1.07 -11.73
C ALA A 28 8.98 -2.47 -11.27
N TYR A 29 8.18 -3.15 -10.45
CA TYR A 29 8.49 -4.50 -9.98
C TYR A 29 8.24 -5.55 -11.06
N THR A 30 7.14 -5.43 -11.81
CA THR A 30 6.79 -6.41 -12.85
C THR A 30 7.74 -6.31 -14.04
N THR A 31 8.19 -5.10 -14.40
CA THR A 31 9.21 -4.88 -15.44
C THR A 31 10.64 -5.03 -14.95
N GLN A 32 10.84 -5.36 -13.66
CA GLN A 32 12.15 -5.57 -13.05
C GLN A 32 13.09 -4.37 -13.29
N GLY A 33 12.61 -3.17 -12.96
CA GLY A 33 13.40 -1.95 -13.06
C GLY A 33 14.74 -2.06 -12.30
N PRO A 34 15.84 -1.47 -12.80
CA PRO A 34 17.18 -1.66 -12.25
C PRO A 34 17.29 -1.42 -10.75
N GLU A 35 16.70 -0.32 -10.25
CA GLU A 35 16.71 0.04 -8.82
C GLU A 35 15.97 -0.99 -7.95
N VAL A 36 14.85 -1.53 -8.45
CA VAL A 36 14.08 -2.58 -7.75
C VAL A 36 14.89 -3.87 -7.69
N VAL A 37 15.49 -4.28 -8.81
CA VAL A 37 16.31 -5.49 -8.89
C VAL A 37 17.52 -5.39 -7.99
N GLU A 38 18.24 -4.26 -8.03
CA GLU A 38 19.41 -4.02 -7.18
C GLU A 38 19.04 -4.09 -5.70
N GLY A 39 18.00 -3.35 -5.28
CA GLY A 39 17.53 -3.34 -3.90
C GLY A 39 17.09 -4.72 -3.42
N MET A 40 16.30 -5.44 -4.24
CA MET A 40 15.81 -6.78 -3.90
C MET A 40 16.92 -7.83 -3.86
N THR A 41 17.88 -7.75 -4.76
CA THR A 41 19.04 -8.66 -4.78
C THR A 41 19.93 -8.42 -3.56
N LYS A 42 20.15 -7.16 -3.17
CA LYS A 42 20.88 -6.82 -1.94
C LYS A 42 20.17 -7.33 -0.68
N LEU A 43 18.84 -7.39 -0.70
CA LEU A 43 18.03 -8.03 0.34
C LEU A 43 18.00 -9.57 0.26
N GLY A 44 18.61 -10.18 -0.78
CA GLY A 44 18.68 -11.63 -0.97
C GLY A 44 17.44 -12.25 -1.62
N TYR A 45 16.53 -11.47 -2.19
CA TYR A 45 15.32 -11.99 -2.83
C TYR A 45 15.58 -12.42 -4.28
N PRO A 46 15.01 -13.56 -4.71
CA PRO A 46 15.07 -14.01 -6.10
C PRO A 46 14.16 -13.16 -7.01
N LEU A 47 14.50 -13.05 -8.30
CA LEU A 47 13.77 -12.19 -9.25
C LEU A 47 12.29 -12.56 -9.43
N TYR A 48 11.93 -13.84 -9.32
CA TYR A 48 10.51 -14.22 -9.42
C TYR A 48 9.67 -13.59 -8.30
N PHE A 49 10.26 -13.38 -7.12
CA PHE A 49 9.58 -12.75 -5.98
C PHE A 49 9.29 -11.28 -6.26
N VAL A 50 10.20 -10.60 -6.97
CA VAL A 50 9.99 -9.21 -7.41
C VAL A 50 8.76 -9.11 -8.30
N THR A 51 8.66 -9.95 -9.32
CA THR A 51 7.50 -9.98 -10.22
C THR A 51 6.22 -10.36 -9.48
N LEU A 52 6.27 -11.37 -8.61
CA LEU A 52 5.13 -11.78 -7.78
C LEU A 52 4.62 -10.63 -6.91
N LEU A 53 5.53 -9.94 -6.21
CA LEU A 53 5.20 -8.80 -5.36
C LEU A 53 4.66 -7.62 -6.18
N GLY A 54 5.16 -7.40 -7.40
CA GLY A 54 4.61 -6.44 -8.35
C GLY A 54 3.14 -6.72 -8.70
N VAL A 55 2.80 -7.97 -9.00
CA VAL A 55 1.41 -8.39 -9.25
C VAL A 55 0.53 -8.14 -8.03
N TRP A 56 0.98 -8.50 -6.82
CA TRP A 56 0.23 -8.23 -5.60
C TRP A 56 0.02 -6.74 -5.34
N LYS A 57 1.00 -5.90 -5.64
CA LYS A 57 0.86 -4.44 -5.53
C LYS A 57 -0.22 -3.91 -6.48
N LEU A 58 -0.27 -4.41 -7.72
CA LEU A 58 -1.30 -4.02 -8.69
C LEU A 58 -2.70 -4.42 -8.21
N LEU A 59 -2.85 -5.66 -7.75
CA LEU A 59 -4.12 -6.17 -7.23
C LEU A 59 -4.58 -5.35 -6.02
N GLY A 60 -3.66 -4.99 -5.12
CA GLY A 60 -3.95 -4.11 -3.98
C GLY A 60 -4.43 -2.73 -4.41
N ALA A 61 -3.74 -2.09 -5.37
CA ALA A 61 -4.13 -0.78 -5.91
C ALA A 61 -5.53 -0.79 -6.52
N ILE A 62 -5.84 -1.84 -7.30
CA ILE A 62 -7.18 -2.03 -7.89
C ILE A 62 -8.22 -2.21 -6.78
N ALA A 63 -7.97 -3.09 -5.80
CA ALA A 63 -8.91 -3.42 -4.74
C ALA A 63 -9.35 -2.19 -3.92
N ILE A 64 -8.42 -1.32 -3.53
CA ILE A 64 -8.76 -0.11 -2.74
C ILE A 64 -9.46 0.97 -3.57
N SER A 65 -9.26 0.97 -4.90
CA SER A 65 -9.82 1.96 -5.82
C SER A 65 -11.28 1.64 -6.19
N VAL A 66 -11.58 0.38 -6.50
CA VAL A 66 -12.92 -0.02 -6.97
C VAL A 66 -14.01 0.11 -5.89
N PRO A 67 -15.25 0.48 -6.25
CA PRO A 67 -16.32 0.69 -5.27
C PRO A 67 -16.75 -0.59 -4.53
N LYS A 68 -16.69 -1.75 -5.18
CA LYS A 68 -17.21 -3.04 -4.68
C LYS A 68 -16.16 -3.84 -3.88
N PHE A 69 -16.57 -4.96 -3.27
CA PHE A 69 -15.70 -5.92 -2.56
C PHE A 69 -15.05 -5.40 -1.26
N PRO A 70 -15.84 -5.10 -0.21
CA PRO A 70 -15.30 -4.63 1.07
C PRO A 70 -14.32 -5.63 1.72
N LEU A 71 -14.55 -6.95 1.57
CA LEU A 71 -13.61 -7.95 2.11
C LEU A 71 -12.22 -7.85 1.47
N LEU A 72 -12.16 -7.74 0.14
CA LEU A 72 -10.89 -7.60 -0.57
C LEU A 72 -10.17 -6.31 -0.21
N LYS A 73 -10.90 -5.23 0.14
CA LYS A 73 -10.28 -4.00 0.66
C LYS A 73 -9.58 -4.25 1.98
N GLU A 74 -10.20 -4.96 2.92
CA GLU A 74 -9.53 -5.26 4.19
C GLU A 74 -8.26 -6.08 3.97
N TRP A 75 -8.29 -7.07 3.07
CA TRP A 75 -7.11 -7.85 2.70
C TRP A 75 -6.03 -6.99 2.06
N ALA A 76 -6.40 -6.10 1.14
CA ALA A 76 -5.48 -5.18 0.50
C ALA A 76 -4.84 -4.24 1.53
N TYR A 77 -5.62 -3.61 2.41
CA TYR A 77 -5.09 -2.72 3.45
C TYR A 77 -4.17 -3.44 4.43
N ALA A 78 -4.53 -4.65 4.88
CA ALA A 78 -3.67 -5.47 5.73
C ALA A 78 -2.35 -5.85 5.03
N GLY A 79 -2.42 -6.31 3.78
CA GLY A 79 -1.24 -6.64 2.99
C GLY A 79 -0.33 -5.44 2.74
N MET A 80 -0.91 -4.27 2.44
CA MET A 80 -0.16 -3.01 2.29
C MET A 80 0.56 -2.62 3.58
N PHE A 81 -0.12 -2.73 4.72
CA PHE A 81 0.46 -2.45 6.04
C PHE A 81 1.64 -3.38 6.35
N PHE A 82 1.49 -4.68 6.14
CA PHE A 82 2.57 -5.65 6.36
C PHE A 82 3.74 -5.40 5.41
N ASN A 83 3.49 -5.20 4.12
CA ASN A 83 4.53 -4.96 3.14
C ASN A 83 5.33 -3.66 3.44
N LEU A 84 4.66 -2.58 3.86
CA LEU A 84 5.35 -1.31 4.11
C LEU A 84 6.16 -1.34 5.41
N THR A 85 5.59 -1.91 6.48
CA THR A 85 6.32 -2.05 7.75
C THR A 85 7.51 -3.00 7.61
N SER A 86 7.35 -4.13 6.92
CA SER A 86 8.45 -5.05 6.63
C SER A 86 9.51 -4.41 5.74
N ALA A 87 9.12 -3.58 4.76
CA ALA A 87 10.07 -2.84 3.93
C ALA A 87 10.91 -1.88 4.77
N SER A 88 10.32 -1.06 5.64
CA SER A 88 11.07 -0.17 6.53
C SER A 88 12.06 -0.93 7.42
N ILE A 89 11.61 -2.01 8.05
CA ILE A 89 12.45 -2.84 8.94
C ILE A 89 13.59 -3.47 8.14
N SER A 90 13.29 -4.08 6.98
CA SER A 90 14.30 -4.75 6.14
C SER A 90 15.37 -3.78 5.65
N ASN A 91 14.97 -2.56 5.26
CA ASN A 91 15.90 -1.51 4.85
C ASN A 91 16.80 -1.06 6.00
N GLY A 92 16.24 -0.90 7.20
CA GLY A 92 17.00 -0.54 8.41
C GLY A 92 18.01 -1.61 8.81
N ILE A 93 17.61 -2.88 8.83
CA ILE A 93 18.48 -4.01 9.16
C ILE A 93 19.58 -4.17 8.09
N SER A 94 19.26 -3.93 6.82
CA SER A 94 20.20 -4.13 5.70
C SER A 94 21.07 -2.90 5.41
N GLY A 95 21.02 -1.86 6.25
CA GLY A 95 21.86 -0.68 6.16
C GLY A 95 21.63 0.17 4.90
N PHE A 96 20.39 0.23 4.41
CA PHE A 96 20.01 1.19 3.38
C PHE A 96 19.92 2.61 3.94
N GLU A 97 19.92 3.61 3.05
CA GLU A 97 19.78 5.01 3.44
C GLU A 97 18.47 5.28 4.17
N THR A 98 18.48 6.29 5.05
CA THR A 98 17.33 6.69 5.88
C THR A 98 16.06 6.92 5.07
N ALA A 99 16.16 7.40 3.83
CA ALA A 99 15.01 7.60 2.95
C ALA A 99 14.24 6.30 2.69
N HIS A 100 14.92 5.17 2.47
CA HIS A 100 14.29 3.86 2.26
C HIS A 100 13.63 3.29 3.52
N ILE A 101 13.98 3.81 4.71
CA ILE A 101 13.35 3.46 5.97
C ILE A 101 12.11 4.33 6.22
N VAL A 102 12.22 5.63 5.99
CA VAL A 102 11.17 6.63 6.31
C VAL A 102 10.04 6.61 5.30
N MET A 103 10.33 6.50 4.00
CA MET A 103 9.30 6.57 2.95
C MET A 103 8.21 5.48 3.08
N PRO A 104 8.53 4.20 3.38
CA PRO A 104 7.47 3.23 3.62
C PRO A 104 6.65 3.52 4.89
N LEU A 105 7.23 4.11 5.94
CA LEU A 105 6.48 4.55 7.13
C LEU A 105 5.48 5.67 6.82
N VAL A 106 5.85 6.63 5.96
CA VAL A 106 4.90 7.62 5.43
C VAL A 106 3.77 6.91 4.68
N GLY A 107 4.10 5.89 3.88
CA GLY A 107 3.13 5.02 3.23
C GLY A 107 2.16 4.35 4.23
N VAL A 108 2.67 3.85 5.37
CA VAL A 108 1.84 3.25 6.43
C VAL A 108 0.83 4.25 6.97
N VAL A 109 1.24 5.50 7.22
CA VAL A 109 0.33 6.56 7.68
C VAL A 109 -0.76 6.83 6.63
N LEU A 110 -0.41 6.93 5.36
CA LEU A 110 -1.39 7.13 4.28
C LEU A 110 -2.37 5.96 4.14
N VAL A 111 -1.86 4.72 4.25
CA VAL A 111 -2.67 3.49 4.27
C VAL A 111 -3.63 3.50 5.45
N ALA A 112 -3.15 3.84 6.65
CA ALA A 112 -3.96 3.90 7.86
C ALA A 112 -5.04 4.98 7.77
N LEU A 113 -4.73 6.17 7.23
CA LEU A 113 -5.69 7.24 7.00
C LEU A 113 -6.74 6.85 5.96
N SER A 114 -6.30 6.28 4.82
CA SER A 114 -7.20 5.78 3.77
C SER A 114 -8.13 4.71 4.33
N TRP A 115 -7.60 3.76 5.10
CA TRP A 115 -8.40 2.76 5.79
C TRP A 115 -9.38 3.43 6.75
N ALA A 116 -8.93 4.14 7.78
CA ALA A 116 -9.78 4.68 8.85
C ALA A 116 -10.91 5.60 8.34
N LEU A 117 -10.62 6.42 7.33
CA LEU A 117 -11.54 7.42 6.82
C LEU A 117 -12.49 6.90 5.73
N ARG A 118 -12.36 5.63 5.31
CA ARG A 118 -13.19 5.03 4.27
C ARG A 118 -14.70 5.15 4.57
N PRO A 119 -15.54 5.54 3.58
CA PRO A 119 -17.00 5.60 3.74
C PRO A 119 -17.61 4.26 4.12
N GLU A 120 -18.79 4.28 4.75
CA GLU A 120 -19.50 3.06 5.18
C GLU A 120 -19.78 2.09 4.03
N SER A 121 -20.10 2.61 2.84
CA SER A 121 -20.31 1.80 1.63
C SER A 121 -19.09 0.97 1.21
N ARG A 122 -17.90 1.27 1.75
CA ARG A 122 -16.63 0.56 1.49
C ARG A 122 -16.14 -0.25 2.69
N ARG A 123 -16.92 -0.37 3.76
CA ARG A 123 -16.61 -1.19 4.95
C ARG A 123 -17.33 -2.53 4.86
N LEU A 124 -16.77 -3.54 5.53
CA LEU A 124 -17.48 -4.80 5.74
C LEU A 124 -18.72 -4.57 6.63
N PRO A 125 -19.93 -4.94 6.17
CA PRO A 125 -21.14 -4.86 6.99
C PRO A 125 -21.03 -5.75 8.24
N GLY A 126 -21.57 -5.29 9.37
CA GLY A 126 -21.65 -6.06 10.61
C GLY A 126 -20.33 -6.25 11.38
N VAL A 127 -19.20 -5.75 10.86
CA VAL A 127 -17.89 -5.84 11.55
C VAL A 127 -17.56 -4.56 12.34
N TRP A 128 -17.93 -3.40 11.80
CA TRP A 128 -17.45 -2.10 12.28
C TRP A 128 -18.56 -1.22 12.88
N SER A 129 -19.61 -1.81 13.46
CA SER A 129 -20.74 -1.09 14.07
C SER A 129 -20.46 -0.59 15.49
N LEU A 130 -19.34 0.08 15.70
CA LEU A 130 -19.02 0.78 16.95
C LEU A 130 -19.51 2.23 16.89
#